data_AF-A0A0P0X1N8-F1
#
_entry.id   AF-A0A0P0X1N8-F1
#
_cell.length_a   1.000
_cell.length_b   1.000
_cell.length_c   1.000
_cell.angle_alpha   90.00
_cell.angle_beta   90.00
_cell.angle_gamma   90.00
#
_symmetry.space_group_name_H-M   'P 1'
#
loop_
_entity.id
_entity.type
_entity.pdbx_description
1 polymer ?
#
loop_
_entity_poly.entity_id
_entity_poly.type
_entity_poly.pdbx_seq_one_letter_code
_entity_poly.pdbx_strand_id
1 'polypeptide(L)'
;MVVLDLDGRPLAHSLPSSVADNAALHAFLTSCSRPLPPALLPPPLPLPPLAAKAVEVVPKRSECIAAKMALEALEGPIHAVSRAQRNLMRKLGLVPERGPVTAEAVAAYNALFSKPLSQEHIIALSSLFSSSLPPAKAAEELVVCG
;
A
#
# COMPACT_ATOMS: atom_id res chain seq x y z
N MET A 1 -20.85 7.90 2.75
CA MET A 1 -22.04 7.39 3.47
C MET A 1 -23.23 8.13 2.88
N VAL A 2 -23.98 7.51 1.96
CA VAL A 2 -25.18 8.13 1.37
C VAL A 2 -26.31 7.88 2.35
N VAL A 3 -26.87 8.94 2.93
CA VAL A 3 -28.05 8.83 3.80
C VAL A 3 -29.25 8.77 2.87
N LEU A 4 -30.01 7.69 2.95
CA LEU A 4 -31.29 7.54 2.26
C LEU A 4 -32.39 8.05 3.18
N ASP A 5 -33.35 8.78 2.62
CA ASP A 5 -34.62 9.06 3.32
C ASP A 5 -35.42 7.76 3.53
N LEU A 6 -36.47 7.79 4.35
CA LEU A 6 -37.41 6.69 4.56
C LEU A 6 -37.96 6.12 3.25
N ASP A 7 -38.05 6.93 2.19
CA ASP A 7 -38.47 6.51 0.84
C ASP A 7 -37.33 5.94 -0.04
N GLY A 8 -36.13 5.69 0.50
CA GLY A 8 -34.99 5.19 -0.27
C GLY A 8 -34.44 6.19 -1.29
N ARG A 9 -34.93 7.44 -1.27
CA ARG A 9 -34.42 8.52 -2.10
C ARG A 9 -33.10 8.99 -1.50
N PRO A 10 -32.05 9.21 -2.32
CA PRO A 10 -30.86 9.87 -1.82
C PRO A 10 -31.32 11.21 -1.25
N LEU A 11 -31.07 11.43 0.04
CA LEU A 11 -31.36 12.70 0.69
C LEU A 11 -30.69 13.74 -0.22
N ALA A 12 -31.49 14.57 -0.87
CA ALA A 12 -30.96 15.57 -1.78
C ALA A 12 -30.13 16.50 -0.91
N HIS A 13 -28.84 16.22 -0.81
CA HIS A 13 -27.89 17.09 -0.16
C HIS A 13 -27.85 18.31 -1.07
N SER A 14 -28.68 19.29 -0.77
CA SER A 14 -28.54 20.64 -1.26
C SER A 14 -27.09 21.01 -1.04
N LEU A 15 -26.36 21.16 -2.16
CA LEU A 15 -24.96 21.54 -2.13
C LEU A 15 -24.84 22.83 -1.30
N PRO A 16 -23.74 23.01 -0.53
CA PRO A 16 -23.48 24.27 0.15
C PRO A 16 -23.68 25.41 -0.84
N SER A 17 -24.27 26.55 -0.45
CA SER A 17 -24.58 27.60 -1.44
C SER A 17 -23.33 28.06 -2.22
N SER A 18 -22.15 28.00 -1.59
CA SER A 18 -20.86 28.29 -2.24
C SER A 18 -20.51 27.33 -3.39
N VAL A 19 -21.02 26.09 -3.35
CA VAL A 19 -20.88 25.08 -4.39
C VAL A 19 -22.01 25.24 -5.42
N ALA A 20 -23.21 25.64 -4.99
CA ALA A 20 -24.34 25.94 -5.88
C ALA A 20 -24.05 27.13 -6.82
N ASP A 21 -23.33 28.15 -6.35
CA ASP A 21 -22.94 29.33 -7.15
C ASP A 21 -21.73 29.08 -8.06
N ASN A 22 -21.09 27.92 -7.98
CA ASN A 22 -19.89 27.63 -8.76
C ASN A 22 -20.27 27.20 -10.19
N ALA A 23 -20.40 28.18 -11.09
CA ALA A 23 -20.79 27.95 -12.49
C ALA A 23 -19.94 26.91 -13.22
N ALA A 24 -18.63 26.82 -12.91
CA ALA A 24 -17.73 25.82 -13.48
C ALA A 24 -18.08 24.40 -13.00
N LEU A 25 -18.41 24.23 -11.72
CA LEU A 25 -18.87 22.96 -11.18
C LEU A 25 -20.23 22.56 -11.77
N HIS A 26 -21.15 23.52 -11.95
CA HIS A 26 -22.44 23.27 -12.56
C HIS A 26 -22.30 22.84 -14.04
N ALA A 27 -21.42 23.50 -14.80
CA ALA A 27 -21.09 23.12 -16.18
C ALA A 27 -20.43 21.72 -16.25
N PHE A 28 -19.52 21.42 -15.33
CA PHE A 28 -18.89 20.11 -15.22
C PHE A 28 -19.91 19.00 -14.95
N LEU A 29 -20.76 19.15 -13.91
CA LEU A 29 -21.80 18.19 -13.57
C LEU A 29 -22.78 18.00 -14.73
N THR A 30 -23.17 19.07 -15.42
CA THR A 30 -24.01 19.00 -16.61
C THR A 30 -23.34 18.21 -17.74
N SER A 31 -22.02 18.33 -17.90
CA SER A 31 -21.26 17.55 -18.88
C SER A 31 -21.18 16.05 -18.53
N CYS A 32 -21.02 15.73 -17.24
CA CYS A 32 -20.96 14.34 -16.75
C CYS A 32 -22.32 13.65 -16.76
N SER A 33 -23.40 14.43 -16.64
CA SER A 33 -24.78 13.92 -16.58
C SER A 33 -25.42 13.78 -17.96
N ARG A 34 -24.65 13.95 -19.06
CA ARG A 34 -25.18 13.76 -20.40
C ARG A 34 -25.72 12.33 -20.53
N PRO A 35 -26.98 12.13 -20.95
CA PRO A 35 -27.51 10.80 -21.19
C PRO A 35 -26.59 10.08 -22.18
N LEU A 36 -26.16 8.87 -21.83
CA LEU A 36 -25.49 8.01 -22.79
C LEU A 36 -26.45 7.77 -23.97
N PRO A 37 -25.97 7.81 -25.23
CA PRO A 37 -26.81 7.44 -26.35
C PRO A 37 -27.36 6.01 -26.14
N PRO A 38 -28.55 5.70 -26.68
CA PRO A 38 -29.12 4.35 -26.58
C PRO A 38 -28.07 3.31 -26.98
N ALA A 39 -27.91 2.26 -26.17
CA ALA A 39 -27.00 1.18 -26.50
C ALA A 39 -27.42 0.58 -27.85
N LEU A 40 -26.53 0.66 -28.85
CA LEU A 40 -26.79 0.10 -30.19
C LEU A 40 -26.85 -1.43 -30.18
N LEU A 41 -26.25 -2.05 -29.16
CA LEU A 41 -26.25 -3.49 -28.98
C LEU A 41 -27.20 -3.84 -27.83
N PRO A 42 -28.05 -4.87 -28.00
CA PRO A 42 -28.77 -5.43 -26.87
C PRO A 42 -27.77 -5.90 -25.81
N PRO A 43 -28.10 -5.80 -24.51
CA PRO A 43 -27.24 -6.32 -23.45
C PRO A 43 -26.95 -7.80 -23.72
N PRO A 44 -25.72 -8.28 -23.45
CA PRO A 44 -25.38 -9.68 -23.66
C PRO A 44 -26.36 -10.55 -22.86
N LEU A 45 -26.94 -11.54 -23.54
CA LEU A 45 -27.78 -12.53 -22.87
C LEU A 45 -26.98 -13.18 -21.74
N PRO A 46 -27.60 -13.46 -20.58
CA PRO A 46 -26.96 -14.25 -19.53
C PRO A 46 -26.45 -15.56 -20.15
N LEU A 47 -25.13 -15.73 -20.18
CA LEU A 47 -24.54 -17.01 -20.59
C LEU A 47 -25.04 -18.06 -19.60
N PRO A 48 -25.60 -19.19 -20.06
CA PRO A 48 -25.91 -20.29 -19.16
C PRO A 48 -24.64 -20.67 -18.40
N PRO A 49 -24.74 -21.11 -17.14
CA PRO A 49 -23.59 -21.58 -16.39
C PRO A 49 -22.86 -22.59 -17.25
N LEU A 50 -21.65 -22.23 -17.70
CA LEU A 50 -20.80 -23.15 -18.42
C LEU A 50 -20.55 -24.26 -17.41
N ALA A 51 -21.18 -25.43 -17.60
CA ALA A 51 -20.87 -26.60 -16.80
C ALA A 51 -19.37 -26.80 -16.95
N ALA A 52 -18.62 -26.45 -15.90
CA ALA A 52 -17.18 -26.49 -15.90
C ALA A 52 -16.82 -27.96 -16.07
N LYS A 53 -16.55 -28.38 -17.30
CA LYS A 53 -15.80 -29.59 -17.54
C LYS A 53 -14.47 -29.31 -16.88
N ALA A 54 -14.24 -29.94 -15.73
CA ALA A 54 -13.03 -29.82 -14.93
C ALA A 54 -11.85 -30.35 -15.75
N VAL A 55 -11.41 -29.55 -16.71
CA VAL A 55 -10.06 -29.62 -17.25
C VAL A 55 -9.29 -28.75 -16.29
N GLU A 56 -8.71 -29.40 -15.29
CA GLU A 56 -7.83 -28.82 -14.30
C GLU A 56 -6.52 -28.37 -14.98
N VAL A 57 -6.60 -27.41 -15.90
CA VAL A 57 -5.46 -26.64 -16.36
C VAL A 57 -5.47 -25.40 -15.50
N VAL A 58 -4.88 -25.53 -14.30
CA VAL A 58 -4.52 -24.39 -13.47
C VAL A 58 -3.62 -23.50 -14.34
N PRO A 59 -4.01 -22.26 -14.65
CA PRO A 59 -3.11 -21.37 -15.39
C PRO A 59 -1.78 -21.28 -14.63
N LYS A 60 -0.63 -21.43 -15.29
CA LYS A 60 0.71 -21.35 -14.62
C LYS A 60 0.86 -20.16 -13.66
N ARG A 61 0.13 -19.06 -13.91
CA ARG A 61 0.07 -17.89 -13.03
C ARG A 61 -0.57 -18.18 -11.66
N SER A 62 -1.63 -18.98 -11.58
CA SER A 62 -2.27 -19.31 -10.30
C SER A 62 -1.43 -20.26 -9.47
N GLU A 63 -0.64 -21.17 -10.07
CA GLU A 63 0.34 -21.97 -9.33
C GLU A 63 1.40 -21.08 -8.65
N CYS A 64 1.91 -20.07 -9.36
CA CYS A 64 2.88 -19.12 -8.81
C CYS A 64 2.27 -18.30 -7.66
N ILE A 65 1.01 -17.88 -7.78
CA ILE A 65 0.32 -17.13 -6.72
C ILE A 65 0.07 -18.06 -5.51
N ALA A 66 -0.42 -19.28 -5.73
CA ALA A 66 -0.66 -20.26 -4.68
C ALA A 66 0.64 -20.62 -3.93
N ALA A 67 1.75 -20.82 -4.65
CA ALA A 67 3.06 -21.07 -4.05
C ALA A 67 3.54 -19.87 -3.20
N LYS A 68 3.35 -18.63 -3.68
CA LYS A 68 3.67 -17.42 -2.89
C LYS A 68 2.81 -17.32 -1.63
N MET A 69 1.51 -17.57 -1.73
CA MET A 69 0.60 -17.56 -0.58
C MET A 69 0.92 -18.66 0.42
N ALA A 70 1.31 -19.85 -0.03
CA ALA A 70 1.74 -20.93 0.86
C ALA A 70 3.03 -20.57 1.63
N LEU A 71 4.00 -19.91 0.97
CA LEU A 71 5.21 -19.41 1.62
C LEU A 71 4.88 -18.30 2.64
N GLU A 72 3.96 -17.39 2.32
CA GLU A 72 3.51 -16.36 3.26
C GLU A 72 2.72 -16.95 4.43
N ALA A 73 1.93 -18.01 4.22
CA ALA A 73 1.21 -18.71 5.29
C ALA A 73 2.14 -19.43 6.27
N LEU A 74 3.26 -19.97 5.79
CA LEU A 74 4.34 -20.54 6.63
C LEU A 74 5.02 -19.49 7.52
N GLU A 75 5.04 -18.24 7.10
CA GLU A 75 5.64 -17.14 7.87
C GLU A 75 4.75 -16.67 9.03
N GLY A 76 3.46 -17.06 9.07
CA GLY A 76 2.52 -16.69 10.13
C GLY A 76 2.09 -15.21 10.09
N PRO A 77 1.19 -14.76 11.00
CA PRO A 77 0.74 -13.37 11.06
C PRO A 77 1.85 -12.45 11.57
N ILE A 78 2.79 -12.04 10.70
CA ILE A 78 3.92 -11.19 11.09
C ILE A 78 3.50 -9.71 11.04
N HIS A 79 2.90 -9.21 12.12
CA HIS A 79 2.49 -7.81 12.24
C HIS A 79 3.56 -6.85 12.80
N ALA A 80 4.83 -7.24 12.92
CA ALA A 80 5.88 -6.36 13.44
C ALA A 80 6.96 -5.92 12.41
N VAL A 81 7.16 -6.68 11.33
CA VAL A 81 8.35 -6.55 10.47
C VAL A 81 7.93 -6.39 9.01
N SER A 82 8.26 -5.24 8.41
CA SER A 82 7.93 -4.96 7.01
C SER A 82 8.64 -5.94 6.06
N ARG A 83 8.10 -6.13 4.84
CA ARG A 83 8.76 -6.95 3.80
C ARG A 83 10.19 -6.48 3.51
N ALA A 84 10.40 -5.17 3.50
CA ALA A 84 11.72 -4.58 3.30
C ALA A 84 12.69 -4.99 4.41
N GLN A 85 12.24 -4.93 5.67
CA GLN A 85 13.02 -5.33 6.82
C GLN A 85 13.33 -6.84 6.80
N ARG A 86 12.35 -7.69 6.46
CA ARG A 86 12.57 -9.14 6.29
C ARG A 86 13.65 -9.45 5.25
N ASN A 87 13.56 -8.80 4.08
CA ASN A 87 14.56 -8.96 3.03
C ASN A 87 15.95 -8.49 3.48
N LEU A 88 16.02 -7.39 4.21
CA LEU A 88 17.29 -6.89 4.73
C LEU A 88 17.89 -7.85 5.77
N MET A 89 17.08 -8.38 6.70
CA MET A 89 17.53 -9.36 7.69
C MET A 89 18.11 -10.62 7.04
N ARG A 90 17.51 -11.11 5.95
CA ARG A 90 18.06 -12.23 5.17
C ARG A 90 19.38 -11.88 4.49
N LYS A 91 19.46 -10.69 3.87
CA LYS A 91 20.71 -10.20 3.25
C LYS A 91 21.83 -10.02 4.26
N LEU A 92 21.51 -9.67 5.50
CA LEU A 92 22.46 -9.55 6.61
C LEU A 92 22.80 -10.90 7.26
N GLY A 93 22.20 -12.01 6.82
CA GLY A 93 22.43 -13.34 7.39
C GLY A 93 21.82 -13.54 8.78
N LEU A 94 20.91 -12.67 9.22
CA LEU A 94 20.24 -12.76 10.53
C LEU A 94 19.09 -13.77 10.55
N VAL A 95 18.52 -14.06 9.39
CA VAL A 95 17.39 -14.98 9.19
C VAL A 95 17.73 -15.88 8.00
N PRO A 96 17.41 -17.18 8.04
CA PRO A 96 17.59 -18.05 6.89
C PRO A 96 16.81 -17.53 5.67
N GLU A 97 17.28 -17.89 4.46
CA GLU A 97 16.65 -17.47 3.20
C GLU A 97 15.15 -17.83 3.16
N ARG A 98 14.82 -18.99 3.73
CA ARG A 98 13.45 -19.47 3.94
C ARG A 98 13.25 -19.76 5.41
N GLY A 99 12.12 -19.30 5.96
CA GLY A 99 11.74 -19.55 7.33
C GLY A 99 11.13 -18.33 8.01
N PRO A 100 10.55 -18.53 9.21
CA PRO A 100 9.96 -17.46 9.99
C PRO A 100 11.05 -16.52 10.52
N VAL A 101 10.66 -15.26 10.73
CA VAL A 101 11.51 -14.28 11.40
C VAL A 101 11.34 -14.44 12.91
N THR A 102 12.39 -14.86 13.60
CA THR A 102 12.35 -15.04 15.05
C THR A 102 12.48 -13.70 15.78
N ALA A 103 11.96 -13.63 17.01
CA ALA A 103 12.10 -12.44 17.85
C ALA A 103 13.58 -12.10 18.13
N GLU A 104 14.43 -13.12 18.25
CA GLU A 104 15.88 -12.96 18.39
C GLU A 104 16.50 -12.28 17.17
N ALA A 105 16.11 -12.68 15.96
CA ALA A 105 16.60 -12.03 14.75
C ALA A 105 16.17 -10.56 14.68
N VAL A 106 14.94 -10.24 15.12
CA VAL A 106 14.46 -8.84 15.21
C VAL A 106 15.29 -8.06 16.22
N ALA A 107 15.57 -8.64 17.39
CA ALA A 107 16.42 -8.00 18.40
C ALA A 107 17.85 -7.77 17.88
N ALA A 108 18.45 -8.75 17.21
CA ALA A 108 19.77 -8.63 16.59
C ALA A 108 19.79 -7.55 15.49
N TYR A 109 18.75 -7.51 14.65
CA TYR A 109 18.57 -6.46 13.64
C TYR A 109 18.50 -5.07 14.27
N ASN A 110 17.69 -4.89 15.31
CA ASN A 110 17.59 -3.61 16.02
C ASN A 110 18.92 -3.23 16.69
N ALA A 111 19.67 -4.20 17.21
CA ALA A 111 20.97 -3.96 17.82
C ALA A 111 22.00 -3.38 16.84
N LEU A 112 21.96 -3.76 15.55
CA LEU A 112 22.84 -3.20 14.51
C LEU A 112 22.69 -1.69 14.35
N PHE A 113 21.48 -1.16 14.57
CA PHE A 113 21.16 0.27 14.43
C PHE A 113 20.98 0.97 15.77
N SER A 114 21.21 0.28 16.90
CA SER A 114 21.04 0.84 18.24
C SER A 114 22.06 1.92 18.60
N LYS A 115 23.19 1.97 17.87
CA LYS A 115 24.26 2.93 18.09
C LYS A 115 24.23 4.02 17.02
N PRO A 116 24.43 5.30 17.38
CA PRO A 116 24.58 6.36 16.39
C PRO A 116 25.81 6.09 15.51
N LEU A 117 25.79 6.61 14.29
CA LEU A 117 26.96 6.58 13.40
C LEU A 117 28.14 7.27 14.09
N SER A 118 29.34 6.74 13.89
CA SER A 118 30.56 7.40 14.37
C SER A 118 30.73 8.76 13.71
N GLN A 119 31.39 9.69 14.41
CA GLN A 119 31.66 11.02 13.89
C GLN A 119 32.42 10.96 12.55
N GLU A 120 33.34 10.02 12.40
CA GLU A 120 34.09 9.78 11.17
C GLU A 120 33.16 9.39 10.00
N HIS A 121 32.19 8.51 10.23
CA HIS A 121 31.21 8.14 9.21
C HIS A 121 30.32 9.32 8.82
N ILE A 122 29.90 10.14 9.79
CA ILE A 122 29.10 11.35 9.53
C ILE A 122 29.88 12.33 8.67
N ILE A 123 31.17 12.56 8.98
CA ILE A 123 32.06 13.44 8.20
C ILE A 123 32.25 12.89 6.77
N ALA A 124 32.46 11.59 6.63
CA ALA A 124 32.62 10.96 5.31
C ALA A 124 31.35 11.08 4.46
N LEU A 125 30.16 10.82 5.04
CA LEU A 125 28.88 11.01 4.35
C LEU A 125 28.66 12.47 3.97
N SER A 126 29.03 13.40 4.85
CA SER A 126 28.91 14.85 4.58
C SER A 126 29.81 15.30 3.43
N SER A 127 30.98 14.68 3.29
CA SER A 127 31.88 14.94 2.16
C SER A 127 31.34 14.40 0.83
N LEU A 128 30.60 13.29 0.86
CA LEU A 128 30.00 12.67 -0.33
C LEU A 128 28.77 13.43 -0.85
N PHE A 129 27.94 13.93 0.06
CA PHE A 129 26.74 14.70 -0.28
C PHE A 129 26.99 16.17 0.05
N SER A 130 27.33 16.97 -0.97
CA SER A 130 27.57 18.42 -0.84
C SER A 130 26.38 19.22 -0.29
N SER A 131 25.26 18.58 0.02
CA SER A 131 24.00 19.14 0.50
C SER A 131 23.62 18.74 1.93
N SER A 132 24.44 17.97 2.68
CA SER A 132 24.11 17.59 4.06
C SER A 132 24.80 18.49 5.09
N LEU A 133 24.00 19.06 5.99
CA LEU A 133 24.38 20.02 7.05
C LEU A 133 25.54 19.48 7.94
N PRO A 134 26.51 20.32 8.34
CA PRO A 134 27.60 19.89 9.22
C PRO A 134 27.09 19.40 10.59
N PRO A 135 27.80 18.47 11.24
CA PRO A 135 27.36 17.71 12.42
C PRO A 135 27.06 18.54 13.68
N ALA A 136 27.43 19.83 13.71
CA ALA A 136 27.18 20.70 14.85
C ALA A 136 25.70 21.07 15.06
N LYS A 137 24.82 20.87 14.07
CA LYS A 137 23.38 21.17 14.18
C LYS A 137 22.47 19.94 14.21
N ALA A 138 22.95 18.77 13.78
CA ALA A 138 22.15 17.54 13.77
C ALA A 138 22.08 16.83 15.14
N ALA A 139 23.04 17.10 16.03
CA ALA A 139 23.09 16.49 17.35
C ALA A 139 22.00 17.01 18.31
N GLU A 140 21.43 18.20 18.08
CA GLU A 140 20.34 18.74 18.91
C GLU A 140 18.95 18.29 18.46
N GLU A 141 18.76 17.93 17.18
CA GLU A 141 17.45 17.50 16.67
C GLU A 141 17.06 16.07 17.07
N LEU A 142 18.04 15.21 17.38
CA LEU A 142 17.80 13.82 17.82
C LEU A 142 17.39 13.68 19.29
N VAL A 143 17.46 14.75 20.08
CA VAL A 143 17.08 14.75 21.51
C VAL A 143 15.60 15.14 21.71
N VAL A 144 14.89 15.62 20.68
CA VAL A 144 13.54 16.20 20.80
C VAL A 144 12.39 15.22 20.44
N CYS A 145 12.68 13.97 20.05
CA CYS A 145 11.65 12.97 19.71
C CYS A 145 11.62 11.69 20.58
N GLY A 146 12.10 11.76 21.83
CA GLY A 146 11.86 10.75 22.86
C GLY A 146 10.70 11.13 23.78
#